data_AF-A0A6I1QXL2-F1
#
_entry.id   AF-A0A6I1QXL2-F1
#
_cell.length_a   1.000
_cell.length_b   1.000
_cell.length_c   1.000
_cell.angle_alpha   90.00
_cell.angle_beta   90.00
_cell.angle_gamma   90.00
#
_symmetry.space_group_name_H-M   'P 1'
#
loop_
_entity.id
_entity.type
_entity.pdbx_description
1 polymer ?
#
loop_
_entity_poly.entity_id
_entity_poly.type
_entity_poly.pdbx_seq_one_letter_code
_entity_poly.pdbx_strand_id
1 'polypeptide(L)'
;MLTENAIAAQRQAIKGVQNDLLTELSGTQYKVVRRYEGIPGIALEIGADALAVLKKSGSVTNVLPDRAVKPAANDGMIEGAAPDTHGAATGSAGVVPAELFMEATDVGAVLVLVGLKTPWSPEGPLSKELVHAQREAIAAAQKYLLTELADTRYRITRRYEVIPGIALEVGLDALRVLARSVAVTNVLRDRPAIR
;
A
#
# COMPACT_ATOMS: atom_id res chain seq x y z
N MET A 1 -15.30 15.90 -12.28
CA MET A 1 -16.16 15.35 -11.21
C MET A 1 -16.70 14.01 -11.69
N LEU A 2 -16.57 12.94 -10.91
CA LEU A 2 -17.34 11.72 -11.17
C LEU A 2 -18.81 12.00 -10.86
N THR A 3 -19.74 11.52 -11.70
CA THR A 3 -21.17 11.67 -11.43
C THR A 3 -21.60 10.73 -10.30
N GLU A 4 -22.70 11.04 -9.61
CA GLU A 4 -23.22 10.19 -8.54
C GLU A 4 -23.50 8.75 -9.02
N ASN A 5 -24.01 8.61 -10.25
CA ASN A 5 -24.18 7.30 -10.91
C ASN A 5 -22.86 6.55 -11.11
N ALA A 6 -21.76 7.23 -11.47
CA ALA A 6 -20.45 6.60 -11.61
C ALA A 6 -19.89 6.16 -10.25
N ILE A 7 -20.11 6.95 -9.18
CA ILE A 7 -19.74 6.58 -7.81
C ILE A 7 -20.57 5.38 -7.32
N ALA A 8 -21.88 5.35 -7.61
CA ALA A 8 -22.75 4.23 -7.28
C ALA A 8 -22.32 2.94 -8.00
N ALA A 9 -22.05 3.02 -9.31
CA ALA A 9 -21.54 1.91 -10.12
C ALA A 9 -20.18 1.40 -9.60
N GLN A 10 -19.25 2.30 -9.25
CA GLN A 10 -17.97 1.95 -8.64
C GLN A 10 -18.13 1.21 -7.32
N ARG A 11 -19.01 1.70 -6.42
CA ARG A 11 -19.31 1.02 -5.14
C ARG A 11 -19.94 -0.34 -5.35
N GLN A 12 -20.80 -0.49 -6.35
CA GLN A 12 -21.40 -1.79 -6.70
C GLN A 12 -20.35 -2.78 -7.23
N ALA A 13 -19.41 -2.33 -8.08
CA ALA A 13 -18.30 -3.15 -8.55
C ALA A 13 -17.37 -3.58 -7.40
N ILE A 14 -17.02 -2.66 -6.48
CA ILE A 14 -16.28 -2.98 -5.25
C ILE A 14 -17.02 -4.06 -4.42
N LYS A 15 -18.34 -3.92 -4.23
CA LYS A 15 -19.15 -4.90 -3.50
C LYS A 15 -19.21 -6.27 -4.20
N GLY A 16 -19.25 -6.30 -5.52
CA GLY A 16 -19.16 -7.51 -6.34
C GLY A 16 -17.87 -8.28 -6.09
N VAL A 17 -16.72 -7.70 -6.41
CA VAL A 17 -15.40 -8.32 -6.23
C VAL A 17 -15.15 -8.77 -4.78
N GLN A 18 -15.64 -8.00 -3.80
CA GLN A 18 -15.60 -8.41 -2.40
C GLN A 18 -16.45 -9.65 -2.09
N ASN A 19 -17.64 -9.79 -2.69
CA ASN A 19 -18.49 -10.96 -2.50
C ASN A 19 -17.91 -12.19 -3.19
N ASP A 20 -17.33 -12.02 -4.38
CA ASP A 20 -16.67 -13.09 -5.13
C ASP A 20 -15.50 -13.64 -4.30
N LEU A 21 -14.66 -12.76 -3.73
CA LEU A 21 -13.58 -13.14 -2.83
C LEU A 21 -14.06 -13.89 -1.56
N LEU A 22 -15.16 -13.45 -0.94
CA LEU A 22 -15.74 -14.14 0.22
C LEU A 22 -16.34 -15.51 -0.15
N THR A 23 -16.72 -15.69 -1.42
CA THR A 23 -17.17 -16.96 -1.98
C THR A 23 -15.99 -17.89 -2.27
N GLU A 24 -14.89 -17.38 -2.82
CA GLU A 24 -13.62 -18.13 -2.98
C GLU A 24 -13.08 -18.65 -1.63
N LEU A 25 -13.22 -17.85 -0.56
CA LEU A 25 -12.83 -18.24 0.79
C LEU A 25 -13.81 -19.19 1.48
N SER A 26 -14.97 -19.51 0.89
CA SER A 26 -15.95 -20.39 1.53
C SER A 26 -15.37 -21.78 1.83
N GLY A 27 -15.66 -22.30 3.03
CA GLY A 27 -15.06 -23.54 3.53
C GLY A 27 -13.66 -23.42 4.13
N THR A 28 -13.04 -22.22 4.12
CA THR A 28 -11.79 -21.95 4.86
C THR A 28 -12.04 -21.24 6.19
N GLN A 29 -11.05 -21.23 7.08
CA GLN A 29 -11.11 -20.45 8.32
C GLN A 29 -10.89 -18.96 8.05
N TYR A 30 -11.97 -18.18 8.03
CA TYR A 30 -11.91 -16.73 8.02
C TYR A 30 -13.05 -16.08 8.80
N LYS A 31 -12.83 -14.82 9.21
CA LYS A 31 -13.85 -13.94 9.80
C LYS A 31 -13.68 -12.52 9.25
N VAL A 32 -14.78 -11.92 8.80
CA VAL A 32 -14.78 -10.55 8.28
C VAL A 32 -14.75 -9.56 9.45
N VAL A 33 -13.72 -8.72 9.49
CA VAL A 33 -13.56 -7.66 10.50
C VAL A 33 -14.17 -6.35 9.99
N ARG A 34 -13.87 -5.97 8.73
CA ARG A 34 -14.40 -4.75 8.11
C ARG A 34 -14.41 -4.86 6.59
N ARG A 35 -15.50 -4.45 5.96
CA ARG A 35 -15.57 -4.20 4.51
C ARG A 35 -15.40 -2.70 4.25
N TYR A 36 -14.63 -2.34 3.23
CA TYR A 36 -14.45 -0.94 2.84
C TYR A 36 -15.34 -0.62 1.63
N GLU A 37 -16.12 0.46 1.67
CA GLU A 37 -17.00 0.83 0.53
C GLU A 37 -16.32 1.74 -0.51
N GLY A 38 -15.33 2.54 -0.08
CA GLY A 38 -14.63 3.49 -0.95
C GLY A 38 -13.35 2.96 -1.61
N ILE A 39 -12.90 1.75 -1.24
CA ILE A 39 -11.72 1.08 -1.79
C ILE A 39 -11.97 -0.43 -1.91
N PRO A 40 -11.38 -1.13 -2.90
CA PRO A 40 -11.52 -2.57 -3.08
C PRO A 40 -10.67 -3.35 -2.07
N GLY A 41 -11.06 -3.33 -0.80
CA GLY A 41 -10.38 -4.06 0.28
C GLY A 41 -11.33 -4.62 1.34
N ILE A 42 -10.88 -5.64 2.05
CA ILE A 42 -11.56 -6.23 3.21
C ILE A 42 -10.50 -6.50 4.28
N ALA A 43 -10.78 -6.14 5.53
CA ALA A 43 -10.02 -6.61 6.68
C ALA A 43 -10.60 -7.95 7.15
N LEU A 44 -9.75 -8.97 7.22
CA LEU A 44 -10.10 -10.35 7.54
C LEU A 44 -9.16 -10.89 8.63
N GLU A 45 -9.72 -11.58 9.62
CA GLU A 45 -8.99 -12.57 10.42
C GLU A 45 -8.99 -13.87 9.59
N ILE A 46 -7.83 -14.48 9.33
CA ILE A 46 -7.70 -15.64 8.43
C ILE A 46 -6.77 -16.73 8.97
N GLY A 47 -7.10 -18.00 8.67
CA GLY A 47 -6.23 -19.15 8.82
C GLY A 47 -5.25 -19.33 7.66
N ALA A 48 -4.37 -20.32 7.78
CA ALA A 48 -3.36 -20.64 6.77
C ALA A 48 -3.96 -21.21 5.47
N ASP A 49 -5.13 -21.85 5.58
CA ASP A 49 -5.96 -22.34 4.47
C ASP A 49 -6.57 -21.19 3.66
N ALA A 50 -7.20 -20.24 4.33
CA ALA A 50 -7.71 -19.00 3.73
C ALA A 50 -6.58 -18.20 3.05
N LEU A 51 -5.41 -18.05 3.71
CA LEU A 51 -4.25 -17.38 3.12
C LEU A 51 -3.72 -18.10 1.87
N ALA A 52 -3.79 -19.44 1.82
CA ALA A 52 -3.40 -20.21 0.64
C ALA A 52 -4.38 -20.03 -0.53
N VAL A 53 -5.67 -19.77 -0.26
CA VAL A 53 -6.66 -19.35 -1.27
C VAL A 53 -6.37 -17.93 -1.74
N LEU A 54 -6.17 -16.96 -0.84
CA LEU A 54 -5.84 -15.57 -1.19
C LEU A 54 -4.61 -15.49 -2.12
N LYS A 55 -3.57 -16.32 -1.87
CA LYS A 55 -2.36 -16.39 -2.69
C LYS A 55 -2.59 -16.94 -4.12
N LYS A 56 -3.69 -17.67 -4.35
CA LYS A 56 -4.06 -18.27 -5.64
C LYS A 56 -5.20 -17.52 -6.35
N SER A 57 -5.89 -16.64 -5.65
CA SER A 57 -7.01 -15.86 -6.18
C SER A 57 -6.56 -14.91 -7.29
N GLY A 58 -7.33 -14.84 -8.37
CA GLY A 58 -7.16 -13.80 -9.41
C GLY A 58 -7.70 -12.42 -8.97
N SER A 59 -8.50 -12.40 -7.91
CA SER A 59 -9.20 -11.22 -7.37
C SER A 59 -8.37 -10.48 -6.32
N VAL A 60 -7.32 -11.12 -5.77
CA VAL A 60 -6.48 -10.58 -4.70
C VAL A 60 -5.16 -10.06 -5.25
N THR A 61 -4.94 -8.76 -5.16
CA THR A 61 -3.72 -8.10 -5.64
C THR A 61 -2.65 -7.94 -4.56
N ASN A 62 -3.05 -7.84 -3.29
CA ASN A 62 -2.15 -7.71 -2.15
C ASN A 62 -2.81 -8.20 -0.86
N VAL A 63 -2.01 -8.74 0.07
CA VAL A 63 -2.44 -9.12 1.42
C VAL A 63 -1.49 -8.46 2.41
N LEU A 64 -2.01 -7.55 3.22
CA LEU A 64 -1.25 -6.84 4.25
C LEU A 64 -1.66 -7.34 5.63
N PRO A 65 -0.72 -7.58 6.57
CA PRO A 65 -1.07 -7.95 7.93
C PRO A 65 -1.73 -6.76 8.65
N ASP A 66 -2.94 -6.97 9.15
CA ASP A 66 -3.60 -5.98 10.01
C ASP A 66 -2.88 -5.90 11.36
N ARG A 67 -2.49 -4.69 11.77
CA ARG A 67 -1.87 -4.44 13.08
C ARG A 67 -2.74 -3.45 13.83
N ALA A 68 -3.24 -3.87 14.99
CA ALA A 68 -3.99 -3.02 15.89
C ALA A 68 -3.20 -1.75 16.23
N VAL A 69 -3.68 -0.59 15.75
CA VAL A 69 -3.21 0.71 16.21
C VAL A 69 -3.65 0.84 17.66
N LYS A 70 -2.71 0.67 18.59
CA LYS A 70 -2.96 0.89 20.01
C LYS A 70 -3.39 2.36 20.17
N PRO A 71 -4.60 2.66 20.66
CA PRO A 71 -5.01 4.05 20.84
C PRO A 71 -4.02 4.71 21.81
N ALA A 72 -3.50 5.87 21.43
CA ALA A 72 -2.55 6.61 22.25
C ALA A 72 -3.24 7.02 23.55
N ALA A 73 -2.91 6.33 24.65
CA ALA A 73 -3.33 6.71 25.98
C ALA A 73 -2.52 7.93 26.42
N ASN A 74 -3.21 9.02 26.75
CA ASN A 74 -2.60 10.20 27.34
C ASN A 74 -2.29 9.97 28.83
N ASP A 75 -1.20 10.58 29.28
CA ASP A 75 -0.80 10.86 30.67
C ASP A 75 -0.45 9.70 31.64
N GLY A 76 0.57 9.94 32.48
CA GLY A 76 0.77 9.23 33.76
C GLY A 76 2.11 8.54 34.06
N MET A 77 3.17 9.33 34.31
CA MET A 77 4.17 9.16 35.40
C MET A 77 4.60 7.75 35.92
N ILE A 78 5.92 7.42 35.79
CA ILE A 78 6.81 6.50 36.58
C ILE A 78 6.36 5.02 36.86
N GLU A 79 7.21 4.02 37.10
CA GLU A 79 8.62 3.93 37.56
C GLU A 79 9.24 2.54 37.23
N GLY A 80 10.58 2.41 37.17
CA GLY A 80 11.27 1.16 37.54
C GLY A 80 11.87 0.21 36.46
N ALA A 81 13.20 0.08 36.50
CA ALA A 81 14.05 -1.06 36.09
C ALA A 81 14.29 -1.40 34.59
N ALA A 82 15.58 -1.60 34.29
CA ALA A 82 16.19 -2.18 33.08
C ALA A 82 17.52 -2.85 33.52
N PRO A 83 18.29 -3.55 32.65
CA PRO A 83 18.01 -4.09 31.31
C PRO A 83 17.96 -5.66 31.38
N ASP A 84 17.79 -6.49 30.35
CA ASP A 84 18.02 -6.46 28.90
C ASP A 84 17.05 -7.51 28.24
N THR A 85 17.03 -7.91 26.95
CA THR A 85 17.87 -7.68 25.76
C THR A 85 17.03 -7.75 24.47
N HIS A 86 17.59 -7.29 23.34
CA HIS A 86 17.21 -7.68 21.96
C HIS A 86 15.71 -7.66 21.56
N GLY A 87 14.93 -6.70 22.05
CA GLY A 87 13.66 -6.33 21.43
C GLY A 87 13.90 -5.41 20.23
N ALA A 88 13.76 -5.90 19.01
CA ALA A 88 13.91 -5.07 17.80
C ALA A 88 12.87 -3.93 17.79
N ALA A 89 13.35 -2.69 17.89
CA ALA A 89 12.53 -1.48 17.83
C ALA A 89 12.06 -1.19 16.39
N THR A 90 11.15 -2.03 15.87
CA THR A 90 10.42 -1.76 14.62
C THR A 90 9.46 -0.60 14.85
N GLY A 91 9.90 0.59 14.47
CA GLY A 91 9.17 1.84 14.72
C GLY A 91 7.85 1.93 13.96
N SER A 92 6.95 2.76 14.49
CA SER A 92 5.59 3.04 14.02
C SER A 92 5.34 2.91 12.51
N ALA A 93 4.40 2.03 12.15
CA ALA A 93 3.99 1.81 10.76
C ALA A 93 3.07 2.94 10.25
N GLY A 94 3.68 4.00 9.72
CA GLY A 94 3.01 4.88 8.76
C GLY A 94 3.00 4.26 7.36
N VAL A 95 2.61 5.05 6.36
CA VAL A 95 2.74 4.69 4.92
C VAL A 95 4.19 4.36 4.55
N VAL A 96 5.15 4.91 5.29
CA VAL A 96 6.59 4.64 5.22
C VAL A 96 7.04 3.93 6.51
N PRO A 97 7.64 2.73 6.44
CA PRO A 97 8.25 2.05 7.58
C PRO A 97 9.38 2.86 8.23
N ALA A 98 9.50 2.79 9.56
CA ALA A 98 10.50 3.54 10.32
C ALA A 98 11.95 3.18 9.94
N GLU A 99 12.18 1.95 9.50
CA GLU A 99 13.48 1.44 9.07
C GLU A 99 14.04 2.24 7.88
N LEU A 100 13.17 2.71 6.98
CA LEU A 100 13.59 3.53 5.84
C LEU A 100 14.07 4.92 6.28
N PHE A 101 13.46 5.51 7.32
CA PHE A 101 13.94 6.77 7.90
C PHE A 101 15.30 6.59 8.59
N MET A 102 15.52 5.46 9.27
CA MET A 102 16.82 5.14 9.87
C MET A 102 17.90 4.94 8.79
N GLU A 103 17.63 4.11 7.77
CA GLU A 103 18.54 3.87 6.63
C GLU A 103 18.86 5.16 5.86
N ALA A 104 17.87 6.02 5.60
CA ALA A 104 18.10 7.31 4.95
C ALA A 104 18.82 8.35 5.82
N THR A 105 18.85 8.18 7.15
CA THR A 105 19.62 9.04 8.06
C THR A 105 21.10 8.63 8.09
N ASP A 106 21.37 7.32 8.04
CA ASP A 106 22.73 6.75 8.08
C ASP A 106 23.43 6.79 6.71
N VAL A 107 22.75 6.30 5.66
CA VAL A 107 23.29 6.19 4.29
C VAL A 107 23.02 7.45 3.45
N GLY A 108 22.09 8.30 3.88
CA GLY A 108 21.70 9.54 3.19
C GLY A 108 20.71 9.37 2.03
N ALA A 109 20.49 8.14 1.56
CA ALA A 109 19.43 7.77 0.63
C ALA A 109 19.09 6.27 0.72
N VAL A 110 17.86 5.89 0.36
CA VAL A 110 17.38 4.50 0.38
C VAL A 110 16.57 4.17 -0.88
N LEU A 111 16.67 2.93 -1.37
CA LEU A 111 15.87 2.42 -2.48
C LEU A 111 14.48 1.97 -2.00
N VAL A 112 13.44 2.50 -2.63
CA VAL A 112 12.05 2.26 -2.25
C VAL A 112 11.15 2.00 -3.45
N LEU A 113 10.15 1.13 -3.25
CA LEU A 113 9.03 0.92 -4.14
C LEU A 113 7.80 1.59 -3.52
N VAL A 114 7.29 2.62 -4.20
CA VAL A 114 6.12 3.38 -3.78
C VAL A 114 4.89 2.86 -4.52
N GLY A 115 3.90 2.36 -3.78
CA GLY A 115 2.58 2.02 -4.31
C GLY A 115 1.68 3.25 -4.39
N LEU A 116 0.95 3.39 -5.49
CA LEU A 116 0.14 4.56 -5.80
C LEU A 116 -1.36 4.27 -5.67
N LYS A 117 -2.09 5.27 -5.19
CA LYS A 117 -3.54 5.23 -5.00
C LYS A 117 -4.26 5.50 -6.33
N THR A 118 -4.21 4.53 -7.23
CA THR A 118 -4.80 4.61 -8.58
C THR A 118 -5.70 3.39 -8.83
N PRO A 119 -6.91 3.56 -9.40
CA PRO A 119 -7.72 2.43 -9.85
C PRO A 119 -6.94 1.61 -10.88
N TRP A 120 -6.90 0.29 -10.68
CA TRP A 120 -6.13 -0.63 -11.52
C TRP A 120 -6.76 -2.02 -11.53
N SER A 121 -6.61 -2.73 -12.65
CA SER A 121 -6.96 -4.13 -12.85
C SER A 121 -5.98 -4.80 -13.83
N PRO A 122 -5.83 -6.14 -13.80
CA PRO A 122 -5.04 -6.86 -14.80
C PRO A 122 -5.49 -6.52 -16.23
N GLU A 123 -4.55 -6.26 -17.14
CA GLU A 123 -4.85 -5.78 -18.50
C GLU A 123 -5.44 -6.84 -19.43
N GLY A 124 -5.24 -8.14 -19.14
CA GLY A 124 -5.69 -9.25 -19.98
C GLY A 124 -7.18 -9.23 -20.40
N PRO A 125 -8.14 -9.02 -19.47
CA PRO A 125 -9.57 -8.88 -19.81
C PRO A 125 -10.00 -7.50 -20.33
N LEU A 126 -9.11 -6.50 -20.40
CA LEU A 126 -9.47 -5.13 -20.79
C LEU A 126 -9.47 -4.93 -22.30
N SER A 127 -10.33 -4.01 -22.79
CA SER A 127 -10.20 -3.51 -24.16
C SER A 127 -8.94 -2.64 -24.30
N LYS A 128 -8.43 -2.48 -25.52
CA LYS A 128 -7.24 -1.63 -25.80
C LYS A 128 -7.42 -0.18 -25.30
N GLU A 129 -8.64 0.34 -25.38
CA GLU A 129 -9.01 1.68 -24.91
C GLU A 129 -8.95 1.77 -23.38
N LEU A 130 -9.46 0.75 -22.67
CA LEU A 130 -9.38 0.67 -21.21
C LEU A 130 -7.94 0.47 -20.72
N VAL A 131 -7.12 -0.33 -21.43
CA VAL A 131 -5.68 -0.44 -21.17
C VAL A 131 -4.99 0.92 -21.32
N HIS A 132 -5.28 1.66 -22.39
CA HIS A 132 -4.70 2.99 -22.61
C HIS A 132 -5.09 3.96 -21.49
N ALA A 133 -6.38 4.08 -21.17
CA ALA A 133 -6.88 4.94 -20.10
C ALA A 133 -6.31 4.55 -18.71
N GLN A 134 -6.13 3.25 -18.44
CA GLN A 134 -5.51 2.77 -17.20
C GLN A 134 -4.03 3.20 -17.11
N ARG A 135 -3.26 3.04 -18.21
CA ARG A 135 -1.86 3.45 -18.25
C ARG A 135 -1.68 4.97 -18.17
N GLU A 136 -2.58 5.75 -18.77
CA GLU A 136 -2.62 7.20 -18.58
C GLU A 136 -2.89 7.58 -17.12
N ALA A 137 -3.84 6.90 -16.45
CA ALA A 137 -4.13 7.13 -15.03
C ALA A 137 -2.93 6.80 -14.12
N ILE A 138 -2.21 5.70 -14.40
CA ILE A 138 -0.96 5.35 -13.70
C ILE A 138 0.11 6.43 -13.93
N ALA A 139 0.31 6.84 -15.19
CA ALA A 139 1.30 7.87 -15.54
C ALA A 139 0.98 9.23 -14.90
N ALA A 140 -0.30 9.60 -14.82
CA ALA A 140 -0.78 10.81 -14.16
C ALA A 140 -0.55 10.76 -12.64
N ALA A 141 -0.85 9.63 -11.99
CA ALA A 141 -0.59 9.45 -10.55
C ALA A 141 0.91 9.46 -10.21
N GLN A 142 1.75 8.82 -11.05
CA GLN A 142 3.20 8.94 -10.92
C GLN A 142 3.66 10.40 -11.07
N LYS A 143 3.15 11.13 -12.07
CA LYS A 143 3.49 12.55 -12.27
C LYS A 143 3.06 13.43 -11.10
N TYR A 144 1.89 13.16 -10.52
CA TYR A 144 1.42 13.85 -9.31
C TYR A 144 2.39 13.65 -8.14
N LEU A 145 2.77 12.40 -7.85
CA LEU A 145 3.73 12.12 -6.77
C LEU A 145 5.09 12.80 -7.02
N LEU A 146 5.59 12.78 -8.26
CA LEU A 146 6.85 13.46 -8.62
C LEU A 146 6.76 14.98 -8.46
N THR A 147 5.55 15.55 -8.52
CA THR A 147 5.30 16.98 -8.24
C THR A 147 5.25 17.24 -6.74
N GLU A 148 4.68 16.34 -5.92
CA GLU A 148 4.76 16.45 -4.45
C GLU A 148 6.20 16.31 -3.93
N LEU A 149 7.02 15.49 -4.59
CA LEU A 149 8.44 15.31 -4.31
C LEU A 149 9.34 16.42 -4.89
N ALA A 150 8.78 17.45 -5.54
CA ALA A 150 9.56 18.60 -5.99
C ALA A 150 10.38 19.20 -4.85
N ASP A 151 11.57 19.70 -5.18
CA ASP A 151 12.54 20.29 -4.24
C ASP A 151 13.03 19.34 -3.12
N THR A 152 12.78 18.03 -3.23
CA THR A 152 13.37 16.99 -2.36
C THR A 152 14.45 16.17 -3.06
N ARG A 153 15.34 15.54 -2.30
CA ARG A 153 16.34 14.60 -2.80
C ARG A 153 15.69 13.27 -3.22
N TYR A 154 15.45 13.10 -4.51
CA TYR A 154 15.07 11.80 -5.08
C TYR A 154 15.69 11.55 -6.47
N ARG A 155 15.74 10.28 -6.87
CA ARG A 155 16.06 9.81 -8.24
C ARG A 155 15.08 8.71 -8.62
N ILE A 156 14.54 8.75 -9.83
CA ILE A 156 13.70 7.66 -10.36
C ILE A 156 14.59 6.50 -10.79
N THR A 157 14.36 5.30 -10.26
CA THR A 157 15.09 4.08 -10.64
C THR A 157 14.27 3.19 -11.58
N ARG A 158 12.94 3.16 -11.43
CA ARG A 158 12.02 2.49 -12.36
C ARG A 158 10.63 3.11 -12.33
N ARG A 159 10.01 3.28 -13.49
CA ARG A 159 8.56 3.57 -13.61
C ARG A 159 7.87 2.30 -14.10
N TYR A 160 6.75 1.93 -13.48
CA TYR A 160 5.96 0.80 -13.92
C TYR A 160 4.80 1.31 -14.78
N GLU A 161 4.64 0.78 -15.99
CA GLU A 161 3.53 1.16 -16.87
C GLU A 161 2.25 0.38 -16.55
N VAL A 162 2.41 -0.90 -16.21
CA VAL A 162 1.31 -1.89 -16.09
C VAL A 162 0.81 -2.03 -14.64
N ILE A 163 1.50 -1.47 -13.65
CA ILE A 163 1.05 -1.48 -12.24
C ILE A 163 1.19 -0.06 -11.63
N PRO A 164 0.31 0.33 -10.67
CA PRO A 164 0.33 1.65 -10.05
C PRO A 164 1.46 1.76 -9.02
N GLY A 165 2.70 1.86 -9.50
CA GLY A 165 3.87 2.01 -8.64
C GLY A 165 5.03 2.72 -9.32
N ILE A 166 5.99 3.17 -8.51
CA ILE A 166 7.24 3.78 -8.96
C ILE A 166 8.37 3.42 -7.99
N ALA A 167 9.51 3.00 -8.52
CA ALA A 167 10.72 2.77 -7.74
C ALA A 167 11.60 4.02 -7.77
N LEU A 168 12.06 4.42 -6.59
CA LEU A 168 12.81 5.65 -6.33
C LEU A 168 14.00 5.35 -5.42
N GLU A 169 15.08 6.10 -5.59
CA GLU A 169 16.09 6.34 -4.56
C GLU A 169 15.71 7.65 -3.87
N VAL A 170 15.53 7.66 -2.55
CA VAL A 170 14.95 8.80 -1.80
C VAL A 170 15.77 9.17 -0.57
N GLY A 171 15.90 10.48 -0.32
CA GLY A 171 16.43 11.04 0.91
C GLY A 171 15.38 11.15 2.03
N LEU A 172 15.83 11.59 3.21
CA LEU A 172 14.99 11.74 4.41
C LEU A 172 13.84 12.74 4.25
N ASP A 173 14.06 13.80 3.46
CA ASP A 173 13.09 14.81 3.05
C ASP A 173 11.99 14.23 2.14
N ALA A 174 12.39 13.47 1.13
CA ALA A 174 11.47 12.75 0.24
C ALA A 174 10.62 11.73 1.02
N LEU A 175 11.22 10.95 1.95
CA LEU A 175 10.46 10.03 2.81
C LEU A 175 9.39 10.74 3.66
N ARG A 176 9.66 11.95 4.16
CA ARG A 176 8.67 12.77 4.89
C ARG A 176 7.52 13.22 4.00
N VAL A 177 7.76 13.47 2.70
CA VAL A 177 6.68 13.72 1.72
C VAL A 177 5.87 12.45 1.47
N LEU A 178 6.53 11.30 1.23
CA LEU A 178 5.85 10.03 0.99
C LEU A 178 4.95 9.61 2.16
N ALA A 179 5.39 9.85 3.40
CA ALA A 179 4.63 9.50 4.60
C ALA A 179 3.35 10.35 4.81
N ARG A 180 3.25 11.53 4.17
CA ARG A 180 2.08 12.43 4.28
C ARG A 180 1.24 12.50 3.00
N SER A 181 1.72 11.96 1.88
CA SER A 181 1.02 12.02 0.59
C SER A 181 -0.24 11.15 0.61
N VAL A 182 -1.36 11.75 0.21
CA VAL A 182 -2.65 11.03 0.05
C VAL A 182 -2.70 10.17 -1.22
N ALA A 183 -1.70 10.32 -2.11
CA ALA A 183 -1.56 9.55 -3.34
C ALA A 183 -0.73 8.26 -3.16
N VAL A 184 -0.09 8.07 -2.00
CA VAL A 184 0.68 6.86 -1.68
C VAL A 184 -0.17 5.89 -0.86
N THR A 185 -0.11 4.60 -1.20
CA THR A 185 -0.74 3.52 -0.43
C THR A 185 0.22 2.85 0.55
N ASN A 186 1.47 2.66 0.12
CA ASN A 186 2.53 2.03 0.90
C ASN A 186 3.90 2.35 0.28
N VAL A 187 4.94 2.34 1.11
CA VAL A 187 6.34 2.37 0.68
C VAL A 187 7.04 1.14 1.22
N LEU A 188 7.67 0.38 0.32
CA LEU A 188 8.45 -0.81 0.64
C LEU A 188 9.92 -0.56 0.31
N ARG A 189 10.84 -1.24 1.01
CA ARG A 189 12.25 -1.27 0.62
C ARG A 189 12.38 -1.99 -0.73
N ASP A 190 12.94 -1.31 -1.73
CA ASP A 190 13.26 -1.93 -3.01
C ASP A 190 14.66 -2.55 -2.97
N ARG A 191 14.96 -3.46 -3.89
CA ARG A 191 16.29 -4.03 -4.08
C ARG A 191 16.82 -3.63 -5.46
N PRO A 192 18.11 -3.27 -5.59
CA PRO A 192 18.68 -3.04 -6.90
C PRO A 192 18.51 -4.30 -7.77
N ALA A 193 18.18 -4.10 -9.05
CA ALA A 193 18.10 -5.21 -9.99
C ALA A 193 19.47 -5.91 -10.05
N ILE A 194 19.48 -7.21 -9.72
CA ILE A 194 20.68 -8.04 -9.92
C ILE A 194 20.96 -8.06 -11.43
N ARG A 195 22.20 -7.75 -11.78
CA ARG A 195 22.68 -7.57 -13.16
C ARG A 195 23.46 -8.79 -13.63
#